data_AF-A0A957A9C6-F1
#
_entry.id   AF-A0A957A9C6-F1
#
_cell.length_a   1.000
_cell.length_b   1.000
_cell.length_c   1.000
_cell.angle_alpha   90.00
_cell.angle_beta   90.00
_cell.angle_gamma   90.00
#
_symmetry.space_group_name_H-M   'P 1'
#
loop_
_entity.id
_entity.type
_entity.pdbx_description
1 polymer ?
#
loop_
_entity_poly.entity_id
_entity_poly.type
_entity_poly.pdbx_seq_one_letter_code
_entity_poly.pdbx_strand_id
1 'polypeptide(L)' 'CGFGGTFNLKFPVVAGGMAGSKLADVRATGAPTLVSTDVSCLTHLERASGGEMPEALSIAELLARALPE' A
#
# COMPACT_ATOMS: atom_id res chain seq x y z
N CYS A 1 -6.86 -0.92 -0.87
CA CYS A 1 -6.00 -1.27 0.29
C CYS A 1 -6.81 -1.59 1.55
N GLY A 2 -8.02 -1.06 1.76
CA GLY A 2 -8.80 -1.25 2.98
C GLY A 2 -8.91 0.01 3.86
N PHE A 3 -8.09 1.03 3.63
CA PHE A 3 -8.08 2.27 4.43
C PHE A 3 -9.41 3.04 4.42
N GLY A 4 -9.85 3.60 3.29
CA GLY A 4 -11.18 4.21 3.15
C GLY A 4 -11.56 5.28 4.19
N GLY A 5 -10.58 5.92 4.84
CA GLY A 5 -10.80 6.90 5.92
C GLY A 5 -11.57 6.31 7.11
N THR A 6 -12.75 6.86 7.41
CA THR A 6 -13.58 6.39 8.53
C THR A 6 -14.07 4.95 8.35
N PHE A 7 -14.06 4.41 7.13
CA PHE A 7 -14.41 3.02 6.86
C PHE A 7 -13.56 2.04 7.67
N ASN A 8 -12.22 2.18 7.65
CA ASN A 8 -11.32 1.30 8.40
C ASN A 8 -11.52 1.39 9.91
N LEU A 9 -11.95 2.54 10.43
CA LEU A 9 -12.28 2.69 11.85
C LEU A 9 -13.60 1.99 12.21
N LYS A 10 -14.60 2.04 11.32
CA LYS A 10 -15.91 1.41 11.54
C LYS A 10 -15.89 -0.09 11.30
N PHE A 11 -15.08 -0.56 10.37
CA PHE A 11 -15.04 -1.95 9.93
C PHE A 11 -13.60 -2.49 9.87
N PRO A 12 -12.86 -2.52 11.00
CA PRO A 12 -11.43 -2.85 11.02
C PRO A 12 -11.14 -4.28 10.53
N VAL A 13 -12.03 -5.24 10.81
CA VAL A 13 -11.87 -6.64 10.35
C VAL A 13 -12.01 -6.74 8.83
N VAL A 14 -12.96 -6.02 8.24
CA VAL A 14 -13.18 -6.00 6.79
C VAL A 14 -12.01 -5.31 6.09
N ALA A 15 -11.61 -4.13 6.60
CA ALA A 15 -10.46 -3.41 6.10
C ALA A 15 -9.17 -4.26 6.14
N GLY A 16 -8.93 -4.96 7.26
CA GLY A 16 -7.80 -5.88 7.41
C GLY A 16 -7.85 -7.05 6.43
N GLY A 17 -9.01 -7.66 6.19
CA GLY A 17 -9.19 -8.71 5.18
C GLY A 17 -8.90 -8.22 3.75
N MET A 18 -9.32 -7.00 3.42
CA MET A 18 -9.00 -6.36 2.14
C MET A 18 -7.49 -6.08 1.99
N ALA A 19 -6.84 -5.61 3.07
CA ALA A 19 -5.40 -5.38 3.08
C ALA A 19 -4.63 -6.69 2.89
N GLY A 20 -5.01 -7.75 3.60
CA GLY A 20 -4.41 -9.09 3.48
C GLY A 20 -4.52 -9.65 2.06
N SER A 21 -5.70 -9.56 1.45
CA SER A 21 -5.91 -9.98 0.05
C SER A 21 -5.02 -9.19 -0.92
N LYS A 22 -4.97 -7.86 -0.76
CA LYS A 22 -4.12 -7.01 -1.60
C LYS A 22 -2.63 -7.31 -1.42
N LEU A 23 -2.18 -7.59 -0.19
CA LEU A 23 -0.79 -7.94 0.09
C LEU A 23 -0.41 -9.29 -0.52
N ALA A 24 -1.32 -10.26 -0.55
CA ALA A 24 -1.11 -11.53 -1.25
C ALA A 24 -0.88 -11.29 -2.75
N ASP A 25 -1.72 -10.46 -3.38
CA ASP A 25 -1.55 -10.07 -4.78
C ASP A 25 -0.20 -9.38 -5.02
N VAL A 26 0.15 -8.40 -4.18
CA VAL A 26 1.42 -7.66 -4.26
C VAL A 26 2.60 -8.63 -4.20
N ARG A 27 2.60 -9.57 -3.24
CA ARG A 27 3.68 -10.57 -3.12
C ARG A 27 3.75 -11.50 -4.33
N ALA A 28 2.60 -11.90 -4.88
CA ALA A 28 2.53 -12.77 -6.05
C ALA A 28 3.14 -12.13 -7.31
N THR A 29 3.18 -10.80 -7.40
CA THR A 29 3.82 -10.11 -8.54
C THR A 29 5.35 -10.24 -8.55
N GLY A 30 5.99 -10.46 -7.40
CA GLY A 30 7.45 -10.38 -7.26
C GLY A 30 8.02 -8.98 -7.55
N ALA A 31 7.18 -7.95 -7.63
CA ALA A 31 7.63 -6.59 -7.93
C ALA A 31 8.46 -6.03 -6.75
N PRO A 32 9.62 -5.42 -7.01
CA PRO A 32 10.47 -4.86 -5.96
C PRO A 32 9.91 -3.56 -5.36
N THR A 33 8.97 -2.92 -6.05
CA THR A 33 8.41 -1.61 -5.68
C THR A 33 6.90 -1.62 -5.84
N LEU A 34 6.17 -1.09 -4.85
CA LEU A 34 4.74 -0.82 -4.87
C LEU A 34 4.51 0.69 -4.96
N VAL A 35 3.80 1.13 -6.00
CA VAL A 35 3.49 2.54 -6.22
C VAL A 35 2.01 2.81 -5.95
N SER A 36 1.71 3.89 -5.25
CA SER A 36 0.34 4.35 -4.98
C SER A 36 0.21 5.85 -5.20
N THR A 37 -0.96 6.30 -5.62
CA THR A 37 -1.31 7.73 -5.63
C THR A 37 -1.82 8.21 -4.26
N ASP A 38 -1.97 7.30 -3.31
CA ASP A 38 -2.49 7.56 -1.97
C ASP A 38 -1.54 6.97 -0.92
N VAL A 39 -0.89 7.86 -0.16
CA VAL A 39 0.04 7.51 0.93
C VAL A 39 -0.68 6.78 2.06
N SER A 40 -1.95 7.10 2.33
CA SER A 40 -2.71 6.41 3.39
C SER A 40 -2.90 4.93 3.09
N CYS A 41 -3.01 4.57 1.80
CA CYS A 41 -3.03 3.18 1.39
C CYS A 41 -1.68 2.48 1.60
N LEU A 42 -0.56 3.15 1.30
CA LEU A 42 0.77 2.60 1.54
C LEU A 42 0.98 2.35 3.04
N THR A 43 0.70 3.34 3.88
CA THR A 43 0.82 3.21 5.34
C THR A 43 -0.09 2.12 5.90
N HIS A 44 -1.32 2.02 5.43
CA HIS A 44 -2.23 0.96 5.88
C HIS A 44 -1.74 -0.44 5.52
N LEU A 45 -1.24 -0.62 4.28
CA LEU A 45 -0.66 -1.89 3.83
C LEU A 45 0.63 -2.22 4.57
N GLU A 46 1.47 -1.23 4.86
CA GLU A 46 2.69 -1.39 5.66
C GLU A 46 2.39 -1.93 7.05
N ARG A 47 1.43 -1.32 7.76
CA ARG A 47 1.01 -1.84 9.07
C ARG A 47 0.39 -3.23 8.97
N ALA A 48 -0.45 -3.47 7.97
CA ALA A 48 -1.08 -4.78 7.77
C ALA A 48 -0.08 -5.88 7.38
N SER A 49 1.03 -5.52 6.73
CA SER A 49 2.07 -6.46 6.32
C SER A 49 3.00 -6.90 7.45
N GLY A 50 2.95 -6.23 8.61
CA GLY A 50 3.93 -6.45 9.68
C GLY A 50 5.32 -5.88 9.38
N GLY A 51 5.43 -4.99 8.39
CA GLY A 51 6.70 -4.42 7.94
C GLY A 51 7.37 -5.18 6.79
N GLU A 52 6.80 -6.29 6.33
CA GLU A 52 7.30 -7.04 5.18
C GLU A 52 6.54 -6.68 3.90
N MET A 53 7.03 -5.64 3.21
CA MET A 53 6.55 -5.20 1.90
C MET A 53 7.71 -4.78 0.98
N PRO A 54 7.49 -4.78 -0.36
CA PRO A 54 8.39 -4.12 -1.30
C PRO A 54 8.50 -2.61 -1.03
N GLU A 55 9.48 -1.95 -1.65
CA GLU A 55 9.67 -0.50 -1.51
C GLU A 55 8.37 0.24 -1.87
N ALA A 56 7.83 1.01 -0.94
CA ALA A 56 6.60 1.76 -1.15
C ALA A 56 6.91 3.19 -1.61
N LEU A 57 6.38 3.59 -2.77
CA LEU A 57 6.52 4.94 -3.30
C LEU A 57 5.16 5.57 -3.59
N SER A 58 5.03 6.85 -3.28
CA SER A 58 4.01 7.68 -3.89
C SER A 58 4.33 7.88 -5.38
N ILE A 59 3.30 8.15 -6.19
CA ILE A 59 3.50 8.49 -7.60
C ILE A 59 4.40 9.72 -7.79
N ALA A 60 4.34 10.67 -6.87
CA ALA A 60 5.17 11.87 -6.91
C ALA A 60 6.65 11.53 -6.71
N GLU A 61 6.98 10.64 -5.77
CA GLU A 61 8.35 10.16 -5.56
C GLU A 61 8.87 9.36 -6.76
N LEU A 62 8.02 8.51 -7.37
CA LEU A 62 8.40 7.79 -8.58
C LEU A 62 8.75 8.75 -9.73
N LEU A 63 7.90 9.76 -9.96
CA LEU A 63 8.11 10.76 -10.99
C LEU A 63 9.36 11.59 -10.71
N ALA A 64 9.57 12.02 -9.47
CA ALA A 64 10.77 12.76 -9.08
C ALA A 64 12.06 11.96 -9.31
N ARG A 65 12.05 10.63 -9.14
CA ARG A 65 13.19 9.76 -9.45
C ARG A 65 13.42 9.56 -10.95
N ALA A 66 12.36 9.65 -11.75
CA ALA A 66 12.41 9.36 -13.19
C ALA A 66 12.72 10.60 -14.05
N LEU A 67 12.45 11.80 -13.55
CA LEU A 67 12.72 13.05 -14.26
C LEU A 67 14.21 13.43 -14.15
N PRO A 68 14.86 13.86 -15.24
CA PRO A 68 16.17 14.49 -15.17
C PRO A 68 16.07 15.84 -14.45
N GLU A 69 17.19 16.31 -13.88
CA GLU A 69 17.28 17.67 -13.33
C GLU A 69 17.08 18.76 -14.39
#